data_AF-A0A9E5WL43-F1
#
_entry.id   AF-A0A9E5WL43-F1
#
_cell.length_a   1.000
_cell.length_b   1.000
_cell.length_c   1.000
_cell.angle_alpha   90.00
_cell.angle_beta   90.00
_cell.angle_gamma   90.00
#
_symmetry.space_group_name_H-M   'P 1'
#
loop_
_entity.id
_entity.type
_entity.pdbx_description
1 polymer ?
#
loop_
_entity_poly.entity_id
_entity_poly.type
_entity_poly.pdbx_seq_one_letter_code
_entity_poly.pdbx_strand_id
1 'polypeptide(L)'
;KGLPPLHFEKLACTACHAGPWPGDHPQVVQTSLAHELGEPAHRKSDDPPQIVAPVFLKGADGRIAPYRLVWPAFWGLMEGDQIRPLNPETAYKELRRALRVRRDFRKELVRVRLSTEEKASVLGEDRAKVPEMKLTEQEKAKLQELVQKKRAEGFPEKLAAALKDLGKKHPDTTPVYVAGGKVYRLGADGKLEQFEHAAAEPYAWPLGHDVRPASQSLGAGGCTDCHSDGSALFYGTVTALGPAPDTTPKTTVMYELQGLDPDLLKVWNESFRGRPAFKWFAFIAVGLTAAIVIVFLLVGLNGLIRLLFRRSR
;
A
#
# COMPACT_ATOMS: atom_id res chain seq x y z
N LYS A 1 30.33 -1.76 -10.47
CA LYS A 1 29.22 -2.10 -9.55
C LYS A 1 28.05 -2.53 -10.44
N GLY A 2 27.48 -3.71 -10.22
CA GLY A 2 26.37 -4.22 -11.03
C GLY A 2 25.33 -4.90 -10.14
N LEU A 3 24.11 -4.95 -10.61
CA LEU A 3 23.03 -5.73 -9.99
C LEU A 3 23.29 -7.23 -10.22
N PRO A 4 23.17 -8.09 -9.18
CA PRO A 4 23.21 -9.53 -9.37
C PRO A 4 22.15 -9.99 -10.39
N PRO A 5 22.47 -10.95 -11.29
CA PRO A 5 21.56 -11.41 -12.34
C PRO A 5 20.16 -11.82 -11.85
N LEU A 6 20.08 -12.36 -10.63
CA LEU A 6 18.82 -12.73 -9.97
C LEU A 6 17.78 -11.59 -9.96
N HIS A 7 18.20 -10.32 -9.91
CA HIS A 7 17.27 -9.19 -9.97
C HIS A 7 16.52 -9.15 -11.31
N PHE A 8 17.17 -9.46 -12.43
CA PHE A 8 16.53 -9.47 -13.74
C PHE A 8 15.66 -10.71 -13.97
N GLU A 9 15.84 -11.75 -13.16
CA GLU A 9 14.97 -12.92 -13.14
C GLU A 9 13.71 -12.67 -12.30
N LYS A 10 13.84 -11.95 -11.18
CA LYS A 10 12.77 -11.74 -10.18
C LYS A 10 12.03 -10.42 -10.31
N LEU A 11 12.64 -9.39 -10.89
CA LEU A 11 12.08 -8.05 -11.01
C LEU A 11 11.93 -7.66 -12.48
N ALA A 12 10.83 -6.99 -12.80
CA ALA A 12 10.71 -6.29 -14.06
C ALA A 12 11.59 -5.02 -14.05
N CYS A 13 12.03 -4.55 -15.22
CA CYS A 13 12.77 -3.28 -15.32
C CYS A 13 12.01 -2.12 -14.66
N THR A 14 10.67 -2.12 -14.77
CA THR A 14 9.79 -1.11 -14.16
C THR A 14 9.82 -1.14 -12.63
N ALA A 15 10.19 -2.24 -11.98
CA ALA A 15 10.28 -2.29 -10.52
C ALA A 15 11.27 -1.24 -9.99
N CYS A 16 12.44 -1.15 -10.63
CA CYS A 16 13.45 -0.16 -10.28
C CYS A 16 13.17 1.20 -10.91
N HIS A 17 12.62 1.20 -12.13
CA HIS A 17 12.59 2.37 -13.00
C HIS A 17 11.23 3.03 -13.17
N ALA A 18 10.13 2.62 -12.53
CA ALA A 18 8.81 3.21 -12.78
C ALA A 18 8.03 3.56 -11.52
N GLY A 19 7.25 4.65 -11.62
CA GLY A 19 6.30 5.09 -10.60
C GLY A 19 6.88 5.99 -9.51
N PRO A 20 6.08 6.38 -8.50
CA PRO A 20 6.56 7.14 -7.34
C PRO A 20 7.53 6.31 -6.50
N TRP A 21 8.54 6.91 -5.86
CA TRP A 21 9.41 6.15 -4.94
C TRP A 21 8.57 5.48 -3.83
N PRO A 22 8.80 4.20 -3.51
CA PRO A 22 8.02 3.50 -2.49
C PRO A 22 8.19 4.13 -1.11
N GLY A 23 7.08 4.28 -0.39
CA GLY A 23 7.05 4.65 1.03
C GLY A 23 6.24 3.63 1.83
N ASP A 24 6.13 3.84 3.14
CA ASP A 24 5.46 2.93 4.08
C ASP A 24 4.03 2.57 3.65
N HIS A 25 3.37 3.48 2.93
CA HIS A 25 2.11 3.25 2.24
C HIS A 25 2.21 3.65 0.77
N PRO A 26 1.53 2.93 -0.15
CA PRO A 26 1.31 3.40 -1.51
C PRO A 26 0.67 4.79 -1.52
N GLN A 27 1.10 5.63 -2.46
CA GLN A 27 0.58 6.98 -2.62
C GLN A 27 -0.77 6.94 -3.34
N VAL A 28 -1.73 7.78 -2.93
CA VAL A 28 -2.93 8.00 -3.72
C VAL A 28 -2.56 8.84 -4.94
N VAL A 29 -2.78 8.30 -6.13
CA VAL A 29 -2.43 8.93 -7.40
C VAL A 29 -3.68 9.28 -8.19
N GLN A 30 -3.61 10.38 -8.94
CA GLN A 30 -4.60 10.73 -9.95
C GLN A 30 -3.98 10.50 -11.32
N THR A 31 -4.57 9.61 -12.12
CA THR A 31 -4.16 9.44 -13.52
C THR A 31 -4.92 10.45 -14.39
N SER A 32 -4.36 10.82 -15.55
CA SER A 32 -5.02 11.76 -16.47
C SER A 32 -6.42 11.27 -16.86
N LEU A 33 -6.61 9.96 -17.08
CA LEU A 33 -7.93 9.37 -17.34
C LEU A 33 -8.86 9.40 -16.12
N ALA A 34 -8.35 9.13 -14.91
CA ALA A 34 -9.14 9.18 -13.69
C ALA A 34 -9.52 10.62 -13.27
N HIS A 35 -8.86 11.61 -13.86
CA HIS A 35 -9.10 13.04 -13.66
C HIS A 35 -9.64 13.73 -14.92
N GLU A 36 -10.24 12.98 -15.85
CA GLU A 36 -10.91 13.53 -17.05
C GLU A 36 -10.02 14.54 -17.82
N LEU A 37 -8.72 14.25 -17.93
CA LEU A 37 -7.71 15.08 -18.59
C LEU A 37 -7.58 16.52 -18.04
N GLY A 38 -7.95 16.77 -16.77
CA GLY A 38 -7.83 18.09 -16.16
C GLY A 38 -9.07 18.96 -16.31
N GLU A 39 -10.24 18.36 -16.56
CA GLU A 39 -11.52 19.07 -16.51
C GLU A 39 -11.65 19.90 -15.20
N PRO A 40 -12.26 21.10 -15.24
CA PRO A 40 -12.33 22.02 -14.10
C PRO A 40 -13.06 21.47 -12.86
N ALA A 41 -13.70 20.30 -12.98
CA ALA A 41 -14.26 19.57 -11.85
C ALA A 41 -13.13 19.09 -10.92
N HIS A 42 -12.73 19.95 -9.98
CA HIS A 42 -11.68 19.68 -8.99
C HIS A 42 -11.97 18.43 -8.16
N ARG A 43 -11.46 17.29 -8.63
CA ARG A 43 -11.41 16.05 -7.87
C ARG A 43 -10.31 16.13 -6.82
N LYS A 44 -10.64 15.87 -5.56
CA LYS A 44 -9.69 15.79 -4.46
C LYS A 44 -9.05 14.40 -4.39
N SER A 45 -7.95 14.27 -3.65
CA SER A 45 -7.27 12.98 -3.44
C SER A 45 -8.12 11.96 -2.67
N ASP A 46 -9.10 12.42 -1.89
CA ASP A 46 -10.04 11.58 -1.14
C ASP A 46 -11.34 11.24 -1.90
N ASP A 47 -11.53 11.79 -3.11
CA ASP A 47 -12.70 11.45 -3.92
C ASP A 47 -12.52 10.05 -4.55
N PRO A 48 -13.51 9.15 -4.49
CA PRO A 48 -13.46 7.85 -5.14
C PRO A 48 -13.61 7.94 -6.67
N PRO A 49 -13.13 6.96 -7.45
CA PRO A 49 -12.38 5.77 -7.01
C PRO A 49 -10.91 6.07 -6.70
N GLN A 50 -10.44 5.83 -5.49
CA GLN A 50 -9.06 6.12 -5.11
C GLN A 50 -8.12 5.09 -5.75
N ILE A 51 -7.11 5.57 -6.47
CA ILE A 51 -6.09 4.73 -7.11
C ILE A 51 -4.82 4.87 -6.30
N VAL A 52 -4.16 3.76 -5.97
CA VAL A 52 -2.90 3.77 -5.21
C VAL A 52 -1.73 3.22 -6.02
N ALA A 53 -0.54 3.80 -5.85
CA ALA A 53 0.70 3.37 -6.49
C ALA A 53 1.96 3.87 -5.73
N PRO A 54 3.13 3.22 -5.87
CA PRO A 54 3.29 1.90 -6.47
C PRO A 54 2.86 0.81 -5.48
N VAL A 55 2.22 -0.25 -5.98
CA VAL A 55 2.07 -1.51 -5.24
C VAL A 55 2.85 -2.57 -5.97
N PHE A 56 3.82 -3.19 -5.32
CA PHE A 56 4.65 -4.21 -5.95
C PHE A 56 3.95 -5.56 -5.88
N LEU A 57 3.55 -6.09 -7.04
CA LEU A 57 2.88 -7.39 -7.18
C LEU A 57 3.71 -8.31 -8.04
N LYS A 58 3.55 -9.62 -7.83
CA LYS A 58 4.08 -10.63 -8.75
C LYS A 58 3.14 -10.76 -9.96
N GLY A 59 3.64 -10.40 -11.13
CA GLY A 59 2.91 -10.50 -12.40
C GLY A 59 2.77 -11.94 -12.89
N ALA A 60 2.00 -12.11 -13.97
CA ALA A 60 1.81 -13.39 -14.64
C ALA A 60 3.10 -13.99 -15.22
N ASP A 61 4.11 -13.15 -15.50
CA ASP A 61 5.45 -13.55 -15.91
C ASP A 61 6.34 -14.03 -14.74
N GLY A 62 5.79 -14.04 -13.52
CA GLY A 62 6.48 -14.44 -12.30
C GLY A 62 7.42 -13.37 -11.73
N ARG A 63 7.50 -12.19 -12.34
CA ARG A 63 8.35 -11.08 -11.90
C ARG A 63 7.57 -10.06 -11.09
N ILE A 64 8.27 -9.41 -10.17
CA ILE A 64 7.70 -8.30 -9.39
C ILE A 64 7.78 -7.04 -10.22
N ALA A 65 6.65 -6.35 -10.34
CA ALA A 65 6.55 -5.06 -11.02
C ALA A 65 5.67 -4.11 -10.18
N PRO A 66 5.73 -2.78 -10.41
CA PRO A 66 4.84 -1.85 -9.74
C PRO A 66 3.48 -1.84 -10.48
N TYR A 67 2.40 -1.85 -9.70
CA TYR A 67 1.01 -1.81 -10.15
C TYR A 67 0.29 -0.62 -9.54
N ARG A 68 -0.77 -0.19 -10.24
CA ARG A 68 -1.82 0.65 -9.70
C ARG A 68 -2.94 -0.25 -9.24
N LEU A 69 -3.51 0.05 -8.08
CA LEU A 69 -4.66 -0.69 -7.53
C LEU A 69 -5.86 0.24 -7.37
N VAL A 70 -7.04 -0.31 -7.60
CA VAL A 70 -8.33 0.30 -7.24
C VAL A 70 -9.25 -0.78 -6.71
N TRP A 71 -9.92 -0.52 -5.60
CA TRP A 71 -10.93 -1.45 -5.09
C TRP A 71 -12.29 -1.16 -5.70
N PRO A 72 -13.07 -2.20 -6.06
CA PRO A 72 -14.42 -2.03 -6.54
C PRO A 72 -15.32 -1.35 -5.51
N ALA A 73 -16.31 -0.62 -6.02
CA ALA A 73 -17.42 -0.12 -5.23
C ALA A 73 -18.72 -0.27 -6.03
N PHE A 74 -19.54 -1.27 -5.72
CA PHE A 74 -20.78 -1.53 -6.48
C PHE A 74 -21.85 -2.24 -5.64
N TRP A 75 -23.10 -2.10 -6.08
CA TRP A 75 -24.23 -2.87 -5.58
C TRP A 75 -24.36 -4.15 -6.40
N GLY A 76 -24.63 -5.28 -5.77
CA GLY A 76 -24.75 -6.56 -6.44
C GLY A 76 -25.89 -7.41 -5.86
N LEU A 77 -26.22 -8.47 -6.60
CA LEU A 77 -27.10 -9.53 -6.15
C LEU A 77 -26.27 -10.80 -6.00
N MET A 78 -26.37 -11.43 -4.85
CA MET A 78 -25.63 -12.64 -4.50
C MET A 78 -26.55 -13.87 -4.58
N GLU A 79 -26.10 -14.87 -5.32
CA GLU A 79 -26.73 -16.18 -5.46
C GLU A 79 -25.67 -17.25 -5.18
N GLY A 80 -25.79 -17.93 -4.04
CA GLY A 80 -24.71 -18.80 -3.53
C GLY A 80 -23.44 -17.98 -3.27
N ASP A 81 -22.35 -18.35 -3.95
CA ASP A 81 -21.03 -17.68 -3.86
C ASP A 81 -20.77 -16.73 -5.05
N GLN A 82 -21.74 -16.51 -5.93
CA GLN A 82 -21.57 -15.58 -7.05
C GLN A 82 -22.23 -14.25 -6.74
N ILE A 83 -21.49 -13.15 -6.95
CA ILE A 83 -22.01 -11.78 -6.87
C ILE A 83 -22.11 -11.21 -8.28
N ARG A 84 -23.32 -10.92 -8.74
CA ARG A 84 -23.58 -10.24 -10.00
C ARG A 84 -23.76 -8.74 -9.76
N PRO A 85 -22.92 -7.86 -10.33
CA PRO A 85 -23.10 -6.41 -10.20
C PRO A 85 -24.45 -5.98 -10.78
N LEU A 86 -25.16 -5.11 -10.06
CA LEU A 86 -26.34 -4.43 -10.58
C LEU A 86 -25.93 -3.41 -11.63
N ASN A 87 -26.74 -3.28 -12.68
CA ASN A 87 -26.58 -2.20 -13.63
C ASN A 87 -26.65 -0.84 -12.89
N PRO A 88 -25.73 0.12 -13.16
CA PRO A 88 -25.70 1.41 -12.46
C PRO A 88 -27.01 2.21 -12.52
N GLU A 89 -27.73 2.18 -13.65
CA GLU A 89 -29.02 2.88 -13.81
C GLU A 89 -30.10 2.23 -12.95
N THR A 90 -30.15 0.90 -12.92
CA THR A 90 -31.05 0.13 -12.06
C THR A 90 -30.76 0.40 -10.59
N ALA A 91 -29.49 0.33 -10.19
CA ALA A 91 -29.07 0.64 -8.82
C ALA A 91 -29.49 2.06 -8.42
N TYR A 92 -29.28 3.06 -9.28
CA TYR A 92 -29.71 4.44 -9.04
C TYR A 92 -31.24 4.54 -8.88
N LYS A 93 -32.01 3.99 -9.82
CA LYS A 93 -33.48 4.04 -9.80
C LYS A 93 -34.04 3.42 -8.54
N GLU A 94 -33.49 2.29 -8.12
CA GLU A 94 -33.96 1.53 -6.97
C GLU A 94 -33.51 2.17 -5.65
N LEU A 95 -32.29 2.67 -5.55
CA LEU A 95 -31.72 3.12 -4.27
C LEU A 95 -31.87 4.61 -3.98
N ARG A 96 -32.17 5.46 -4.97
CA ARG A 96 -32.24 6.93 -4.78
C ARG A 96 -33.13 7.36 -3.61
N ARG A 97 -34.23 6.63 -3.37
CA ARG A 97 -35.18 6.91 -2.27
C ARG A 97 -34.62 6.47 -0.92
N ALA A 98 -34.09 5.25 -0.84
CA ALA A 98 -33.55 4.68 0.38
C ALA A 98 -32.30 5.44 0.87
N LEU A 99 -31.40 5.79 -0.05
CA LEU A 99 -30.19 6.56 0.25
C LEU A 99 -30.45 8.06 0.38
N ARG A 100 -31.71 8.51 0.24
CA ARG A 100 -32.14 9.91 0.26
C ARG A 100 -31.35 10.82 -0.70
N VAL A 101 -30.89 10.27 -1.82
CA VAL A 101 -30.12 11.02 -2.82
C VAL A 101 -31.08 11.92 -3.60
N ARG A 102 -31.15 13.20 -3.24
CA ARG A 102 -32.10 14.16 -3.83
C ARG A 102 -31.58 14.76 -5.13
N ARG A 103 -30.26 14.97 -5.27
CA ARG A 103 -29.67 15.58 -6.48
C ARG A 103 -28.37 14.93 -6.95
N ASP A 104 -27.44 14.60 -6.05
CA ASP A 104 -26.10 14.14 -6.44
C ASP A 104 -25.58 13.07 -5.48
N PHE A 105 -25.49 11.83 -5.97
CA PHE A 105 -25.05 10.66 -5.20
C PHE A 105 -23.66 10.87 -4.59
N ARG A 106 -22.72 11.48 -5.32
CA ARG A 106 -21.35 11.72 -4.85
C ARG A 106 -21.36 12.73 -3.71
N LYS A 107 -22.13 13.82 -3.83
CA LYS A 107 -22.20 14.86 -2.79
C LYS A 107 -22.92 14.41 -1.52
N GLU A 108 -23.86 13.48 -1.61
CA GLU A 108 -24.75 13.16 -0.49
C GLU A 108 -24.33 11.89 0.29
N LEU A 109 -23.63 10.95 -0.35
CA LEU A 109 -23.10 9.74 0.32
C LEU A 109 -21.63 9.84 0.67
N VAL A 110 -20.82 10.51 -0.16
CA VAL A 110 -19.38 10.61 0.07
C VAL A 110 -19.03 11.87 0.88
N ARG A 111 -19.75 12.99 0.71
CA ARG A 111 -19.40 14.26 1.39
C ARG A 111 -20.30 14.52 2.59
N VAL A 112 -19.83 14.13 3.78
CA VAL A 112 -20.38 14.67 5.05
C VAL A 112 -20.02 16.15 5.11
N ARG A 113 -21.03 17.01 5.00
CA ARG A 113 -20.89 18.44 5.25
C ARG A 113 -21.00 18.69 6.74
N LEU A 114 -19.91 19.16 7.34
CA LEU A 114 -19.93 19.60 8.73
C LEU A 114 -20.70 20.91 8.86
N SER A 115 -21.58 21.00 9.86
CA SER A 115 -22.22 22.26 10.25
C SER A 115 -21.19 23.20 10.89
N THR A 116 -21.53 24.50 10.99
CA THR A 116 -20.65 25.49 11.64
C THR A 116 -20.41 25.13 13.12
N GLU A 117 -21.42 24.59 13.80
CA GLU A 117 -21.34 24.11 15.19
C GLU A 117 -20.40 22.91 15.32
N GLU A 118 -20.46 21.98 14.38
CA GLU A 118 -19.58 20.81 14.33
C GLU A 118 -18.13 21.18 14.02
N LYS A 119 -17.91 22.21 13.19
CA LYS A 119 -16.57 22.78 12.98
C LYS A 119 -16.08 23.47 14.26
N ALA A 120 -16.96 24.18 14.96
CA ALA A 120 -16.62 24.89 16.20
C ALA A 120 -16.24 23.95 17.35
N SER A 121 -16.85 22.76 17.44
CA SER A 121 -16.52 21.79 18.49
C SER A 121 -15.08 21.24 18.42
N VAL A 122 -14.42 21.38 17.26
CA VAL A 122 -13.06 20.86 17.02
C VAL A 122 -12.04 21.98 16.79
N LEU A 123 -12.45 23.09 16.17
CA LEU A 123 -11.56 24.21 15.83
C LEU A 123 -11.73 25.44 16.73
N GLY A 124 -12.81 25.52 17.52
CA GLY A 124 -13.24 26.74 18.20
C GLY A 124 -14.09 27.65 17.29
N GLU A 125 -14.94 28.49 17.88
CA GLU A 125 -15.96 29.29 17.17
C GLU A 125 -15.36 30.26 16.13
N ASP A 126 -14.20 30.85 16.43
CA ASP A 126 -13.54 31.82 15.55
C ASP A 126 -12.95 31.15 14.31
N ARG A 127 -12.33 29.97 14.48
CA ARG A 127 -11.69 29.22 13.39
C ARG A 127 -12.71 28.45 12.54
N ALA A 128 -13.88 28.11 13.08
CA ALA A 128 -14.96 27.44 12.35
C ALA A 128 -15.51 28.23 11.15
N LYS A 129 -15.42 29.56 11.20
CA LYS A 129 -15.90 30.48 10.15
C LYS A 129 -14.83 30.80 9.10
N VAL A 130 -13.58 30.39 9.32
CA VAL A 130 -12.45 30.66 8.41
C VAL A 130 -12.54 29.75 7.18
N PRO A 131 -12.33 30.26 5.96
CA PRO A 131 -12.26 29.43 4.76
C PRO A 131 -11.21 28.33 4.88
N GLU A 132 -11.52 27.11 4.42
CA GLU A 132 -10.65 25.91 4.56
C GLU A 132 -9.23 26.11 3.99
N MET A 133 -9.06 26.96 2.96
CA MET A 133 -7.74 27.29 2.39
C MET A 133 -6.82 28.05 3.37
N LYS A 134 -7.38 28.72 4.38
CA LYS A 134 -6.64 29.49 5.40
C LYS A 134 -6.46 28.72 6.71
N LEU A 135 -6.90 27.47 6.75
CA LEU A 135 -6.65 26.58 7.88
C LEU A 135 -5.24 25.98 7.78
N THR A 136 -4.63 25.79 8.94
CA THR A 136 -3.37 25.05 9.07
C THR A 136 -3.58 23.57 8.74
N GLU A 137 -2.50 22.85 8.42
CA GLU A 137 -2.58 21.41 8.17
C GLU A 137 -3.12 20.62 9.38
N GLN A 138 -2.80 21.06 10.60
CA GLN A 138 -3.34 20.45 11.82
C GLN A 138 -4.86 20.63 11.95
N GLU A 139 -5.38 21.81 11.63
CA GLU A 139 -6.82 22.08 11.68
C GLU A 139 -7.58 21.31 10.58
N LYS A 140 -6.98 21.21 9.38
CA LYS A 140 -7.53 20.36 8.30
C LYS A 140 -7.59 18.89 8.72
N ALA A 141 -6.53 18.38 9.34
CA ALA A 141 -6.49 17.00 9.84
C ALA A 141 -7.60 16.74 10.86
N LYS A 142 -7.81 17.65 11.82
CA LYS A 142 -8.90 17.54 12.80
C LYS A 142 -10.29 17.55 12.17
N LEU A 143 -10.53 18.41 11.17
CA LEU A 143 -11.80 18.41 10.43
C LEU A 143 -12.00 17.10 9.64
N GLN A 144 -10.93 16.58 9.02
CA GLN A 144 -10.97 15.30 8.31
C GLN A 144 -11.31 14.15 9.28
N GLU A 145 -10.72 14.12 10.47
CA GLU A 145 -11.02 13.12 11.50
C GLU A 145 -12.50 13.16 11.91
N LEU A 146 -13.06 14.35 12.16
CA LEU A 146 -14.48 14.50 12.47
C LEU A 146 -15.39 14.06 11.31
N VAL A 147 -15.01 14.39 10.07
CA VAL A 147 -15.73 13.93 8.87
C VAL A 147 -15.73 12.40 8.81
N GLN A 148 -14.59 11.76 9.05
CA GLN A 148 -14.49 10.29 9.03
C GLN A 148 -15.32 9.65 10.14
N LYS A 149 -15.28 10.21 11.36
CA LYS A 149 -16.10 9.73 12.48
C LYS A 149 -17.60 9.76 12.15
N LYS A 150 -18.09 10.89 11.63
CA LYS A 150 -19.50 11.02 11.24
C LYS A 150 -19.89 10.13 10.06
N ARG A 151 -18.98 9.91 9.10
CA ARG A 151 -19.20 8.92 8.03
C ARG A 151 -19.37 7.53 8.63
N ALA A 152 -18.49 7.12 9.54
CA ALA A 152 -18.54 5.81 10.20
C ALA A 152 -19.84 5.60 11.01
N GLU A 153 -20.34 6.62 11.70
CA GLU A 153 -21.58 6.53 12.48
C GLU A 153 -22.84 6.41 11.60
N GLY A 154 -22.94 7.22 10.54
CA GLY A 154 -24.15 7.28 9.70
C GLY A 154 -24.20 6.26 8.54
N PHE A 155 -23.07 5.66 8.19
CA PHE A 155 -23.00 4.74 7.04
C PHE A 155 -23.69 3.39 7.28
N PRO A 156 -23.50 2.69 8.41
CA PRO A 156 -24.13 1.40 8.65
C PRO A 156 -25.66 1.46 8.56
N GLU A 157 -26.27 2.48 9.15
CA GLU A 157 -27.73 2.66 9.12
C GLU A 157 -28.24 2.87 7.69
N LYS A 158 -27.59 3.75 6.92
CA LYS A 158 -27.96 4.03 5.52
C LYS A 158 -27.77 2.81 4.63
N LEU A 159 -26.68 2.08 4.81
CA LEU A 159 -26.39 0.88 4.04
C LEU A 159 -27.37 -0.24 4.37
N ALA A 160 -27.68 -0.47 5.65
CA ALA A 160 -28.69 -1.45 6.08
C ALA A 160 -30.07 -1.12 5.48
N ALA A 161 -30.48 0.16 5.50
CA ALA A 161 -31.73 0.61 4.91
C ALA A 161 -31.77 0.38 3.39
N ALA A 162 -30.66 0.63 2.69
CA ALA A 162 -30.54 0.41 1.26
C ALA A 162 -30.59 -1.08 0.88
N LEU A 163 -29.86 -1.94 1.58
CA LEU A 163 -29.88 -3.38 1.36
C LEU A 163 -31.26 -3.97 1.67
N LYS A 164 -31.93 -3.50 2.73
CA LYS A 164 -33.30 -3.91 3.06
C LYS A 164 -34.29 -3.53 1.95
N ASP A 165 -34.15 -2.35 1.36
CA ASP A 165 -35.01 -1.90 0.27
C ASP A 165 -34.75 -2.67 -1.04
N LEU A 166 -33.49 -3.02 -1.33
CA LEU A 166 -33.15 -3.92 -2.44
C LEU A 166 -33.71 -5.33 -2.22
N GLY A 167 -33.66 -5.85 -0.99
CA GLY A 167 -34.15 -7.20 -0.69
C GLY A 167 -35.65 -7.35 -0.95
N LYS A 168 -36.42 -6.28 -0.77
CA LYS A 168 -37.84 -6.25 -1.14
C LYS A 168 -38.09 -6.32 -2.64
N LYS A 169 -37.13 -5.89 -3.46
CA LYS A 169 -37.24 -5.85 -4.93
C LYS A 169 -36.68 -7.09 -5.59
N HIS A 170 -35.73 -7.76 -4.93
CA HIS A 170 -35.07 -8.97 -5.41
C HIS A 170 -35.20 -10.09 -4.36
N PRO A 171 -36.40 -10.65 -4.15
CA PRO A 171 -36.68 -11.57 -3.04
C PRO A 171 -35.94 -12.91 -3.13
N ASP A 172 -35.59 -13.33 -4.34
CA ASP A 172 -34.94 -14.63 -4.61
C ASP A 172 -33.40 -14.56 -4.51
N THR A 173 -32.84 -13.36 -4.28
CA THR A 173 -31.39 -13.14 -4.23
C THR A 173 -31.02 -12.37 -2.98
N THR A 174 -29.76 -12.46 -2.56
CA THR A 174 -29.27 -11.66 -1.41
C THR A 174 -28.61 -10.39 -1.94
N PRO A 175 -29.17 -9.19 -1.72
CA PRO A 175 -28.51 -7.96 -2.12
C PRO A 175 -27.25 -7.73 -1.28
N VAL A 176 -26.20 -7.27 -1.94
CA VAL A 176 -24.92 -6.98 -1.32
C VAL A 176 -24.37 -5.65 -1.81
N TYR A 177 -23.50 -5.05 -1.00
CA TYR A 177 -22.67 -3.92 -1.40
C TYR A 177 -21.21 -4.34 -1.29
N VAL A 178 -20.44 -4.11 -2.34
CA VAL A 178 -19.01 -4.40 -2.38
C VAL A 178 -18.27 -3.08 -2.29
N ALA A 179 -17.35 -2.94 -1.33
CA ALA A 179 -16.51 -1.75 -1.18
C ALA A 179 -15.30 -2.02 -0.28
N GLY A 180 -14.16 -1.38 -0.57
CA GLY A 180 -13.02 -1.34 0.36
C GLY A 180 -12.44 -2.72 0.72
N GLY A 181 -12.47 -3.68 -0.20
CA GLY A 181 -11.95 -5.03 0.06
C GLY A 181 -12.90 -5.98 0.79
N LYS A 182 -14.15 -5.56 1.08
CA LYS A 182 -15.15 -6.36 1.78
C LYS A 182 -16.49 -6.35 1.05
N VAL A 183 -17.33 -7.33 1.40
CA VAL A 183 -18.74 -7.41 0.99
C VAL A 183 -19.61 -7.19 2.22
N TYR A 184 -20.65 -6.38 2.05
CA TYR A 184 -21.64 -6.05 3.06
C TYR A 184 -22.98 -6.64 2.67
N ARG A 185 -23.63 -7.35 3.58
CA ARG A 185 -25.00 -7.86 3.42
C ARG A 185 -25.83 -7.60 4.67
N LEU A 186 -27.15 -7.71 4.54
CA LEU A 186 -28.04 -7.66 5.70
C LEU A 186 -28.17 -9.07 6.30
N GLY A 187 -27.81 -9.23 7.57
CA GLY A 187 -28.00 -10.46 8.34
C GLY A 187 -29.47 -10.69 8.69
N ALA A 188 -29.79 -11.90 9.15
CA ALA A 188 -31.15 -12.28 9.53
C ALA A 188 -31.72 -11.45 10.69
N ASP A 189 -30.84 -10.90 11.54
CA ASP A 189 -31.18 -10.00 12.64
C ASP A 189 -31.38 -8.53 12.21
N GLY A 190 -31.23 -8.25 10.91
CA GLY A 190 -31.33 -6.90 10.34
C GLY A 190 -30.08 -6.04 10.56
N LYS A 191 -28.97 -6.60 11.04
CA LYS A 191 -27.68 -5.90 11.15
C LYS A 191 -26.83 -6.13 9.91
N LEU A 192 -25.82 -5.28 9.73
CA LEU A 192 -24.85 -5.45 8.64
C LEU A 192 -23.82 -6.51 9.00
N GLU A 193 -23.70 -7.50 8.13
CA GLU A 193 -22.63 -8.49 8.13
C GLU A 193 -21.58 -8.10 7.10
N GLN A 194 -20.31 -8.31 7.44
CA GLN A 194 -19.17 -8.05 6.57
C GLN A 194 -18.36 -9.34 6.42
N PHE A 195 -17.94 -9.64 5.19
CA PHE A 195 -17.12 -10.82 4.91
C PHE A 195 -16.19 -10.59 3.72
N GLU A 196 -15.18 -11.44 3.60
CA GLU A 196 -14.25 -11.42 2.47
C GLU A 196 -14.82 -12.20 1.28
N HIS A 197 -14.56 -11.73 0.07
CA HIS A 197 -15.01 -12.37 -1.16
C HIS A 197 -14.15 -11.91 -2.35
N ALA A 198 -13.93 -12.77 -3.33
CA ALA A 198 -13.10 -12.48 -4.51
C ALA A 198 -13.58 -11.23 -5.29
N ALA A 199 -14.88 -11.02 -5.39
CA ALA A 199 -15.46 -9.82 -6.04
C ALA A 199 -15.07 -8.48 -5.38
N ALA A 200 -14.55 -8.50 -4.15
CA ALA A 200 -14.08 -7.31 -3.43
C ALA A 200 -12.56 -7.07 -3.60
N GLU A 201 -11.84 -7.99 -4.24
CA GLU A 201 -10.41 -7.84 -4.51
C GLU A 201 -10.12 -6.62 -5.39
N PRO A 202 -8.95 -5.98 -5.23
CA PRO A 202 -8.58 -4.84 -6.05
C PRO A 202 -8.35 -5.25 -7.50
N TYR A 203 -8.74 -4.39 -8.42
CA TYR A 203 -8.22 -4.44 -9.78
C TYR A 203 -6.82 -3.87 -9.80
N ALA A 204 -5.89 -4.61 -10.39
CA ALA A 204 -4.50 -4.22 -10.52
C ALA A 204 -4.08 -4.14 -11.99
N TRP A 205 -3.34 -3.10 -12.35
CA TRP A 205 -2.70 -3.00 -13.67
C TRP A 205 -1.27 -2.45 -13.57
N PRO A 206 -0.34 -2.97 -14.39
CA PRO A 206 1.08 -2.63 -14.26
C PRO A 206 1.37 -1.19 -14.66
N LEU A 207 2.37 -0.57 -14.03
CA LEU A 207 2.94 0.70 -14.45
C LEU A 207 3.98 0.47 -15.55
N GLY A 208 3.69 0.95 -16.76
CA GLY A 208 4.60 0.92 -17.91
C GLY A 208 5.20 2.29 -18.29
N HIS A 209 4.83 3.36 -17.57
CA HIS A 209 5.31 4.73 -17.78
C HIS A 209 5.69 5.34 -16.43
N ASP A 210 5.95 6.66 -16.39
CA ASP A 210 6.51 7.36 -15.21
C ASP A 210 7.92 6.86 -14.89
N VAL A 211 8.75 6.81 -15.94
CA VAL A 211 10.11 6.27 -15.87
C VAL A 211 11.00 7.19 -15.05
N ARG A 212 11.52 6.67 -13.93
CA ARG A 212 12.50 7.33 -13.08
C ARG A 212 13.84 7.43 -13.82
N PRO A 213 14.55 8.57 -13.74
CA PRO A 213 15.92 8.65 -14.23
C PRO A 213 16.82 7.68 -13.45
N ALA A 214 17.97 7.34 -14.02
CA ALA A 214 18.91 6.37 -13.43
C ALA A 214 19.30 6.72 -11.98
N SER A 215 19.48 8.02 -11.66
CA SER A 215 19.80 8.50 -10.32
C SER A 215 18.66 8.34 -9.30
N GLN A 216 17.42 8.17 -9.77
CA GLN A 216 16.23 7.93 -8.95
C GLN A 216 15.70 6.51 -9.12
N SER A 217 16.51 5.59 -9.61
CA SER A 217 16.10 4.18 -9.69
C SER A 217 16.36 3.48 -8.37
N LEU A 218 15.50 2.53 -7.99
CA LEU A 218 15.75 1.74 -6.78
C LEU A 218 17.09 1.00 -6.92
N GLY A 219 17.90 1.04 -5.86
CA GLY A 219 19.25 0.47 -5.85
C GLY A 219 20.34 1.46 -6.27
N ALA A 220 19.99 2.67 -6.74
CA ALA A 220 20.96 3.73 -7.04
C ALA A 220 21.63 4.25 -5.74
N GLY A 221 20.92 4.27 -4.61
CA GLY A 221 21.46 4.59 -3.29
C GLY A 221 22.25 3.42 -2.68
N GLY A 222 21.96 2.20 -3.11
CA GLY A 222 22.67 0.98 -2.74
C GLY A 222 21.74 -0.18 -2.48
N CYS A 223 22.30 -1.32 -2.06
CA CYS A 223 21.51 -2.52 -1.81
C CYS A 223 20.42 -2.33 -0.73
N THR A 224 20.63 -1.42 0.22
CA THR A 224 19.72 -1.16 1.34
C THR A 224 18.45 -0.41 0.95
N ASP A 225 18.39 0.14 -0.27
CA ASP A 225 17.15 0.72 -0.84
C ASP A 225 16.03 -0.33 -0.88
N CYS A 226 16.39 -1.61 -1.05
CA CYS A 226 15.45 -2.73 -1.08
C CYS A 226 15.77 -3.81 -0.04
N HIS A 227 17.03 -4.00 0.36
CA HIS A 227 17.42 -5.02 1.35
C HIS A 227 17.65 -4.42 2.72
N SER A 228 16.55 -3.98 3.33
CA SER A 228 16.49 -3.51 4.72
C SER A 228 15.13 -3.84 5.33
N ASP A 229 15.07 -3.99 6.65
CA ASP A 229 13.84 -4.38 7.38
C ASP A 229 12.70 -3.35 7.28
N GLY A 230 13.01 -2.12 6.89
CA GLY A 230 12.04 -1.06 6.64
C GLY A 230 11.87 -0.74 5.15
N SER A 231 12.37 -1.58 4.24
CA SER A 231 12.26 -1.30 2.81
C SER A 231 10.80 -1.32 2.37
N ALA A 232 10.32 -0.16 1.93
CA ALA A 232 8.95 0.01 1.49
C ALA A 232 8.57 -0.88 0.29
N LEU A 233 9.54 -1.39 -0.49
CA LEU A 233 9.29 -2.33 -1.58
C LEU A 233 8.77 -3.69 -1.09
N PHE A 234 9.17 -4.14 0.10
CA PHE A 234 8.76 -5.43 0.67
C PHE A 234 7.82 -5.27 1.88
N TYR A 235 8.05 -4.25 2.70
CA TYR A 235 7.34 -4.06 3.98
C TYR A 235 6.31 -2.93 3.95
N GLY A 236 6.15 -2.25 2.80
CA GLY A 236 5.08 -1.28 2.62
C GLY A 236 3.71 -1.92 2.86
N THR A 237 2.81 -1.19 3.52
CA THR A 237 1.46 -1.65 3.85
C THR A 237 0.45 -1.05 2.89
N VAL A 238 -0.25 -1.92 2.17
CA VAL A 238 -1.33 -1.56 1.26
C VAL A 238 -2.64 -1.60 2.02
N THR A 239 -3.36 -0.49 2.07
CA THR A 239 -4.66 -0.38 2.73
C THR A 239 -5.76 -0.33 1.68
N ALA A 240 -6.79 -1.15 1.84
CA ALA A 240 -7.96 -1.12 0.99
C ALA A 240 -8.73 0.20 1.16
N LEU A 241 -8.95 0.89 0.04
CA LEU A 241 -9.64 2.17 0.00
C LEU A 241 -11.00 2.04 -0.65
N GLY A 242 -12.01 2.73 -0.14
CA GLY A 242 -13.35 2.67 -0.70
C GLY A 242 -14.29 3.71 -0.10
N PRO A 243 -15.49 3.84 -0.67
CA PRO A 243 -16.51 4.76 -0.16
C PRO A 243 -17.14 4.29 1.17
N ALA A 244 -16.97 3.02 1.55
CA ALA A 244 -17.37 2.52 2.85
C ALA A 244 -16.37 3.02 3.92
N PRO A 245 -16.79 3.77 4.94
CA PRO A 245 -15.95 4.13 6.07
C PRO A 245 -15.71 2.87 6.89
N ASP A 246 -14.59 2.21 6.61
CA ASP A 246 -14.14 1.07 7.39
C ASP A 246 -13.30 1.58 8.56
N THR A 247 -13.73 1.27 9.79
CA THR A 247 -12.94 1.55 11.00
C THR A 247 -11.76 0.59 11.12
N THR A 248 -11.76 -0.50 10.35
CA THR A 248 -10.74 -1.55 10.32
C THR A 248 -10.48 -1.97 8.87
N PRO A 249 -9.91 -1.08 8.04
CA PRO A 249 -9.70 -1.36 6.63
C PRO A 249 -8.80 -2.58 6.45
N LYS A 250 -9.08 -3.39 5.42
CA LYS A 250 -8.21 -4.52 5.07
C LYS A 250 -6.83 -3.99 4.70
N THR A 251 -5.81 -4.47 5.40
CA THR A 251 -4.41 -4.16 5.10
C THR A 251 -3.68 -5.42 4.65
N THR A 252 -2.68 -5.25 3.78
CA THR A 252 -1.84 -6.34 3.29
C THR A 252 -0.43 -5.83 3.12
N VAL A 253 0.57 -6.60 3.55
CA VAL A 253 1.97 -6.20 3.41
C VAL A 253 2.48 -6.60 2.04
N MET A 254 3.37 -5.79 1.45
CA MET A 254 3.83 -6.00 0.07
C MET A 254 4.48 -7.36 -0.18
N TYR A 255 5.23 -7.93 0.76
CA TYR A 255 5.84 -9.25 0.58
C TYR A 255 4.78 -10.36 0.43
N GLU A 256 3.61 -10.25 1.06
CA GLU A 256 2.50 -11.20 0.92
C GLU A 256 1.94 -11.13 -0.50
N LEU A 257 1.73 -9.92 -1.02
CA LEU A 257 1.28 -9.66 -2.39
C LEU A 257 2.27 -10.14 -3.46
N GLN A 258 3.55 -10.23 -3.10
CA GLN A 258 4.62 -10.75 -3.96
C GLN A 258 4.79 -12.27 -3.83
N GLY A 259 4.13 -12.90 -2.85
CA GLY A 259 4.30 -14.32 -2.52
C GLY A 259 5.71 -14.63 -2.03
N LEU A 260 6.29 -13.75 -1.22
CA LEU A 260 7.63 -13.90 -0.65
C LEU A 260 7.56 -14.34 0.81
N ASP A 261 8.55 -15.13 1.22
CA ASP A 261 8.72 -15.57 2.60
C ASP A 261 9.36 -14.45 3.44
N PRO A 262 8.68 -13.95 4.49
CA PRO A 262 9.19 -12.87 5.34
C PRO A 262 10.47 -13.25 6.09
N ASP A 263 10.67 -14.51 6.45
CA ASP A 263 11.86 -14.96 7.17
C ASP A 263 13.07 -14.98 6.23
N LEU A 264 12.89 -15.45 4.99
CA LEU A 264 13.93 -15.39 3.98
C LEU A 264 14.31 -13.94 3.66
N LEU A 265 13.32 -13.05 3.52
CA LEU A 265 13.56 -11.62 3.32
C LEU A 265 14.37 -11.01 4.47
N LYS A 266 14.03 -11.34 5.71
CA LYS A 266 14.75 -10.86 6.89
C LYS A 266 16.20 -11.35 6.92
N VAL A 267 16.42 -12.64 6.69
CA VAL A 267 17.78 -13.22 6.60
C VAL A 267 18.60 -12.50 5.53
N TRP A 268 17.97 -12.23 4.39
CA TRP A 268 18.61 -11.51 3.29
C TRP A 268 18.96 -10.07 3.69
N ASN A 269 18.04 -9.32 4.30
CA ASN A 269 18.29 -7.96 4.79
C ASN A 269 19.47 -7.89 5.77
N GLU A 270 19.51 -8.81 6.74
CA GLU A 270 20.58 -8.87 7.73
C GLU A 270 21.94 -9.15 7.09
N SER A 271 21.98 -9.93 6.00
CA SER A 271 23.22 -10.19 5.26
C SER A 271 23.84 -8.90 4.67
N PHE A 272 23.02 -7.93 4.24
CA PHE A 272 23.51 -6.64 3.73
C PHE A 272 23.90 -5.70 4.86
N ARG A 273 23.15 -5.69 5.97
CA ARG A 273 23.47 -4.91 7.16
C ARG A 273 24.77 -5.39 7.82
N GLY A 274 24.99 -6.70 7.88
CA GLY A 274 26.19 -7.32 8.45
C GLY A 274 27.44 -7.26 7.55
N ARG A 275 27.28 -6.84 6.29
CA ARG A 275 28.38 -6.81 5.30
C ARG A 275 29.61 -6.00 5.74
N PRO A 276 29.50 -4.82 6.37
CA PRO A 276 30.66 -4.08 6.87
C PRO A 276 31.39 -4.86 7.98
N ALA A 277 30.66 -5.46 8.92
CA ALA A 277 31.25 -6.26 10.00
C ALA A 277 31.98 -7.49 9.44
N PHE A 278 31.38 -8.18 8.46
CA PHE A 278 32.01 -9.31 7.78
C PHE A 278 33.31 -8.91 7.08
N LYS A 279 33.36 -7.74 6.42
CA LYS A 279 34.58 -7.21 5.81
C LYS A 279 35.68 -6.96 6.85
N TRP A 280 35.33 -6.32 7.97
CA TRP A 280 36.28 -6.07 9.05
C TRP A 280 36.79 -7.38 9.66
N PHE A 281 35.91 -8.34 9.90
CA PHE A 281 36.28 -9.67 10.35
C PHE A 281 37.25 -10.34 9.37
N ALA A 282 36.98 -10.29 8.06
CA ALA A 282 37.87 -10.84 7.05
C ALA A 282 39.25 -10.15 7.03
N PHE A 283 39.30 -8.82 7.14
CA PHE A 283 40.58 -8.11 7.23
C PHE A 283 41.36 -8.45 8.49
N ILE A 284 40.69 -8.60 9.64
CA ILE A 284 41.30 -9.04 10.90
C ILE A 284 41.84 -10.46 10.74
N ALA A 285 41.06 -11.38 10.18
CA ALA A 285 41.49 -12.76 9.96
C ALA A 285 42.71 -12.86 9.04
N VAL A 286 42.72 -12.10 7.93
CA VAL A 286 43.86 -12.01 7.02
C VAL A 286 45.07 -11.40 7.72
N GLY A 287 44.88 -10.33 8.49
CA GLY A 287 45.95 -9.69 9.27
C GLY A 287 46.57 -10.63 10.30
N LEU A 288 45.77 -11.39 11.04
CA LEU A 288 46.23 -12.40 11.98
C LEU A 288 46.99 -13.52 11.26
N THR A 289 46.47 -14.00 10.13
CA THR A 289 47.14 -15.04 9.33
C THR A 289 48.49 -14.54 8.81
N ALA A 290 48.55 -13.31 8.30
CA ALA A 290 49.79 -12.69 7.84
C ALA A 290 50.79 -12.51 8.99
N ALA A 291 50.35 -12.08 10.16
CA ALA A 291 51.21 -11.96 11.35
C ALA A 291 51.81 -13.31 11.76
N ILE A 292 51.01 -14.38 11.74
CA ILE A 292 51.49 -15.74 12.01
C ILE A 292 52.55 -16.17 11.00
N VAL A 293 52.29 -15.97 9.70
CA VAL A 293 53.25 -16.28 8.63
C VAL A 293 54.56 -15.51 8.81
N ILE A 294 54.50 -14.22 9.13
CA ILE A 294 55.69 -13.39 9.39
C ILE A 294 56.49 -13.95 10.58
N VAL A 295 55.83 -14.33 11.67
CA VAL A 295 56.51 -14.93 12.84
C VAL A 295 57.23 -16.22 12.44
N PHE A 296 56.60 -17.12 11.68
CA PHE A 296 57.25 -18.34 11.20
C PHE A 296 58.44 -18.06 10.28
N LEU A 297 58.34 -17.06 9.40
CA LEU A 297 59.46 -16.63 8.55
C LEU A 297 60.63 -16.10 9.38
N LEU A 298 60.37 -15.29 10.41
CA LEU A 298 61.40 -14.77 11.31
C LEU A 298 62.07 -15.88 12.13
N VAL A 299 61.31 -16.85 12.63
CA VAL A 299 61.84 -18.03 13.33
C VAL A 299 62.69 -18.87 12.39
N GLY A 300 62.23 -19.11 11.16
CA GLY A 300 62.97 -19.83 10.13
C GLY A 300 64.27 -19.13 9.74
N LEU A 301 64.24 -17.80 9.55
CA LEU A 301 65.42 -16.99 9.27
C LEU A 301 66.44 -17.05 10.41
N ASN A 302 66.00 -16.92 11.66
CA ASN A 302 66.86 -17.08 12.83
C ASN A 302 67.50 -18.48 12.88
N GLY A 303 66.75 -19.53 12.54
CA GLY A 303 67.27 -20.90 12.41
C GLY A 303 68.36 -21.02 11.34
N LEU A 304 68.13 -20.44 10.15
CA LEU A 304 69.09 -20.45 9.04
C LEU A 304 70.38 -19.69 9.40
N ILE A 305 70.25 -18.51 10.00
CA ILE A 305 71.38 -17.71 10.50
C ILE A 305 72.22 -18.56 11.47
N ARG A 306 71.59 -19.21 12.46
CA ARG A 306 72.30 -20.09 13.41
C ARG A 306 73.02 -21.26 12.73
N LEU A 307 72.43 -21.86 11.69
CA LEU A 307 73.04 -22.95 10.94
C LEU A 307 74.29 -22.47 10.18
N LEU A 308 74.22 -21.30 9.54
CA LEU A 308 75.34 -20.70 8.80
C LEU A 308 76.51 -20.36 9.73
N PHE A 309 76.24 -19.72 10.88
CA PHE A 309 77.27 -19.38 11.86
C PHE A 309 77.85 -20.58 12.63
N ARG A 310 77.14 -21.73 12.66
CA ARG A 310 77.65 -22.98 13.25
C ARG A 310 78.58 -23.75 12.31
N ARG A 311 78.52 -23.50 11.00
CA ARG A 311 79.44 -24.08 10.00
C ARG A 311 80.73 -23.28 9.78
N SER A 312 80.80 -22.05 10.29
CA SER A 312 81.97 -21.16 10.16
C SER A 312 82.88 -21.16 11.40
N ARG A 313 82.65 -22.07 12.35
CA ARG A 313 83.55 -22.39 13.47
C ARG A 313 83.93 -23.85 13.36
#